data_AF-A0A7K1BBX2-F1
#
_entry.id   AF-A0A7K1BBX2-F1
#
_cell.length_a   1.000
_cell.length_b   1.000
_cell.length_c   1.000
_cell.angle_alpha   90.00
_cell.angle_beta   90.00
_cell.angle_gamma   90.00
#
_symmetry.space_group_name_H-M   'P 1'
#
loop_
_entity.id
_entity.type
_entity.pdbx_description
1 polymer ?
#
loop_
_entity_poly.entity_id
_entity_poly.type
_entity_poly.pdbx_seq_one_letter_code
_entity_poly.pdbx_strand_id
1 'polypeptide(L)' 'MRRQLGQAERDLQAALERRDRFAGEMATLTDHVELARVGDALADAQRAVDEAEERWLELAAEAEMLGLDVSG' A
#
# COMPACT_ATOMS: atom_id res chain seq x y z
N MET A 1 -7.91 18.26 2.67
CA MET A 1 -8.27 17.08 3.47
C MET A 1 -9.09 16.05 2.73
N ARG A 2 -10.41 16.19 2.51
CA ARG A 2 -11.20 15.11 1.88
C ARG A 2 -10.67 14.58 0.52
N ARG A 3 -10.19 15.48 -0.36
CA ARG A 3 -9.54 15.10 -1.63
C ARG A 3 -8.20 14.39 -1.43
N GLN A 4 -7.41 14.81 -0.44
CA GLN A 4 -6.10 14.22 -0.14
C GLN A 4 -6.26 12.83 0.48
N LEU A 5 -7.20 12.67 1.42
CA LEU A 5 -7.59 11.37 1.96
C LEU A 5 -8.02 10.39 0.87
N GLY A 6 -8.95 10.80 0.00
CA GLY A 6 -9.36 9.93 -1.11
C GLY A 6 -8.22 9.64 -2.10
N GLN A 7 -7.19 10.49 -2.19
CA GLN A 7 -6.00 10.15 -2.98
C GLN A 7 -5.11 9.15 -2.25
N ALA A 8 -4.87 9.34 -0.95
CA ALA A 8 -4.10 8.42 -0.13
C ALA A 8 -4.72 7.02 -0.07
N GLU A 9 -6.06 6.91 -0.03
CA GLU A 9 -6.78 5.64 -0.14
C GLU A 9 -6.52 4.93 -1.48
N ARG A 10 -6.57 5.68 -2.59
CA ARG A 10 -6.26 5.11 -3.91
C ARG A 10 -4.81 4.68 -4.03
N ASP A 11 -3.89 5.46 -3.45
CA ASP A 11 -2.47 5.15 -3.46
C ASP A 11 -2.18 3.90 -2.61
N LEU A 12 -2.81 3.77 -1.43
CA LEU A 12 -2.74 2.58 -0.59
C LEU A 12 -3.32 1.35 -1.32
N GLN A 13 -4.49 1.48 -1.94
CA GLN A 13 -5.11 0.40 -2.70
C GLN A 13 -4.21 -0.05 -3.87
N ALA A 14 -3.61 0.88 -4.61
CA ALA A 14 -2.68 0.55 -5.68
C ALA A 14 -1.41 -0.14 -5.18
N ALA A 15 -0.90 0.25 -4.00
CA ALA A 15 0.24 -0.41 -3.37
C ALA A 15 -0.11 -1.85 -2.94
N LEU A 16 -1.30 -2.05 -2.35
CA LEU A 16 -1.80 -3.37 -1.97
C LEU A 16 -1.95 -4.29 -3.18
N GLU A 17 -2.58 -3.81 -4.26
CA GLU A 17 -2.72 -4.58 -5.51
C GLU A 17 -1.37 -4.99 -6.09
N ARG A 18 -0.37 -4.11 -6.03
CA ARG A 18 0.99 -4.42 -6.47
C ARG A 18 1.67 -5.48 -5.60
N ARG A 19 1.51 -5.39 -4.28
CA ARG A 19 2.02 -6.37 -3.32
C ARG A 19 1.38 -7.74 -3.54
N ASP A 20 0.06 -7.79 -3.69
CA ASP A 20 -0.68 -9.02 -3.94
C ASP A 20 -0.31 -9.66 -5.27
N ARG A 21 -0.08 -8.86 -6.33
CA ARG A 21 0.41 -9.38 -7.60
C ARG A 21 1.75 -10.12 -7.46
N PHE A 22 2.73 -9.53 -6.78
CA PHE A 22 4.03 -10.18 -6.60
C PHE A 22 3.96 -11.38 -5.67
N ALA A 23 3.09 -11.34 -4.64
CA ALA A 23 2.85 -12.50 -3.79
C ALA A 23 2.23 -13.67 -4.59
N GLY A 24 1.28 -13.37 -5.48
CA GLY A 24 0.69 -14.35 -6.39
C GLY A 24 1.70 -14.92 -7.40
N GLU A 25 2.56 -14.07 -7.97
CA GLU A 25 3.64 -14.50 -8.86
C GLU A 25 4.61 -15.43 -8.14
N MET A 26 5.12 -15.02 -6.98
CA MET A 26 6.05 -15.80 -6.15
C MET A 26 5.51 -17.19 -5.80
N ALA A 27 4.20 -17.32 -5.55
CA ALA A 27 3.56 -18.59 -5.21
C ALA A 27 3.59 -19.63 -6.35
N THR A 28 3.86 -19.20 -7.59
CA THR A 28 3.90 -20.07 -8.78
C THR A 28 5.31 -20.43 -9.23
N LEU A 29 6.33 -19.75 -8.71
CA LEU A 29 7.71 -19.90 -9.14
C LEU A 29 8.38 -21.10 -8.45
N THR A 30 9.24 -21.79 -9.21
CA THR A 30 10.06 -22.89 -8.71
C THR A 30 11.55 -22.67 -8.92
N ASP A 31 11.92 -21.73 -9.80
CA ASP A 31 13.30 -21.31 -9.98
C ASP A 31 13.74 -20.37 -8.85
N HIS A 32 14.85 -20.71 -8.20
CA HIS A 32 15.35 -19.99 -7.02
C HIS A 32 15.87 -18.57 -7.35
N VAL A 33 16.34 -18.33 -8.57
CA VAL A 33 16.79 -16.99 -9.01
C VAL A 33 15.59 -16.10 -9.25
N GLU A 34 14.55 -16.62 -9.90
CA GLU A 34 13.28 -15.91 -10.08
C GLU A 34 12.60 -15.64 -8.73
N LEU A 35 12.59 -16.62 -7.83
CA LEU A 35 12.07 -16.46 -6.46
C LEU A 35 12.80 -15.35 -5.70
N ALA A 36 14.13 -15.29 -5.76
CA ALA A 36 14.89 -14.22 -5.11
C ALA A 36 14.52 -12.85 -5.68
N ARG A 37 14.45 -12.73 -7.02
CA ARG A 37 14.09 -11.47 -7.69
C ARG A 37 12.68 -11.01 -7.36
N VAL A 38 11.69 -11.90 -7.39
CA VAL A 38 10.30 -11.55 -7.05
C VAL A 38 10.16 -11.31 -5.54
N GLY A 39 10.94 -12.00 -4.71
CA GLY A 39 11.03 -11.73 -3.27
C GLY A 39 11.49 -10.30 -2.97
N ASP A 40 12.54 -9.83 -3.64
CA ASP A 40 13.00 -8.43 -3.52
C ASP A 40 11.91 -7.44 -3.97
N ALA A 41 11.26 -7.71 -5.11
CA ALA A 41 10.16 -6.88 -5.61
C ALA A 41 8.95 -6.86 -4.67
N LEU A 42 8.66 -7.99 -4.00
CA LEU A 42 7.59 -8.10 -3.02
C LEU A 42 7.92 -7.31 -1.75
N ALA A 43 9.17 -7.39 -1.26
CA ALA A 43 9.63 -6.59 -0.13
C ALA A 43 9.54 -5.09 -0.42
N ASP A 44 9.90 -4.66 -1.62
CA ASP A 44 9.76 -3.27 -2.07
C ASP A 44 8.29 -2.84 -2.14
N ALA A 45 7.41 -3.71 -2.65
CA ALA A 45 5.97 -3.43 -2.69
C ALA A 45 5.37 -3.35 -1.28
N GLN A 46 5.84 -4.18 -0.34
CA GLN A 46 5.39 -4.11 1.05
C GLN A 46 5.81 -2.79 1.71
N ARG A 47 7.05 -2.33 1.51
CA ARG A 47 7.49 -1.00 2.01
C ARG A 47 6.61 0.13 1.45
N ALA A 48 6.21 0.03 0.18
CA ALA A 48 5.31 1.02 -0.42
C ALA A 48 3.90 1.00 0.19
N VAL A 49 3.39 -0.16 0.61
CA VAL A 49 2.14 -0.28 1.38
C VAL A 49 2.28 0.41 2.72
N ASP A 50 3.34 0.09 3.48
CA ASP A 50 3.57 0.63 4.81
C ASP A 50 3.62 2.18 4.77
N GLU A 51 4.37 2.74 3.82
CA GLU A 51 4.43 4.19 3.64
C GLU A 51 3.09 4.82 3.21
N ALA A 52 2.30 4.13 2.38
CA ALA A 52 1.00 4.64 1.93
C ALA A 52 -0.03 4.61 3.06
N GLU A 53 0.03 3.58 3.91
CA GLU A 53 -0.79 3.45 5.11
C GLU A 53 -0.44 4.55 6.12
N GLU A 54 0.84 4.77 6.41
CA GLU A 54 1.29 5.84 7.31
C GLU A 54 0.79 7.21 6.83
N ARG A 55 0.96 7.53 5.54
CA ARG A 55 0.43 8.78 4.95
C ARG A 55 -1.08 8.90 5.07
N TRP A 56 -1.82 7.80 4.88
CA TRP A 56 -3.27 7.81 5.02
C TRP A 56 -3.69 8.06 6.48
N LEU A 57 -3.04 7.40 7.44
CA LEU A 57 -3.29 7.56 8.87
C LEU A 57 -3.00 8.99 9.33
N GLU A 58 -1.90 9.59 8.90
CA GLU A 58 -1.57 10.99 9.19
C GLU A 58 -2.66 11.95 8.68
N LEU A 59 -3.08 11.80 7.42
CA LEU A 59 -4.13 12.63 6.83
C LEU A 59 -5.51 12.40 7.49
N ALA A 60 -5.78 11.19 7.96
CA ALA A 60 -7.01 10.87 8.67
C ALA A 60 -7.03 11.55 10.04
N ALA A 61 -5.94 11.45 10.79
CA ALA A 61 -5.77 12.15 12.07
C ALA A 61 -5.88 13.68 11.90
N GLU A 62 -5.28 14.25 10.86
CA GLU A 62 -5.45 15.68 10.53
C GLU A 62 -6.90 16.06 10.23
N ALA A 63 -7.62 15.23 9.48
CA ALA A 63 -9.02 15.48 9.17
C ALA A 63 -9.92 15.42 10.42
N GLU A 64 -9.70 14.44 11.31
CA GLU A 64 -10.40 14.32 12.59
C GLU A 64 -10.19 15.55 13.48
N MET A 65 -8.95 16.04 13.59
CA MET A 65 -8.64 17.27 14.34
C MET A 65 -9.37 18.51 13.79
N LEU A 66 -9.66 18.52 12.49
CA LEU A 66 -10.42 19.58 11.83
C LEU A 66 -11.94 19.39 11.90
N GLY A 67 -12.42 18.34 12.58
CA GLY A 67 -13.84 18.01 12.68
C GLY A 67 -14.45 17.51 11.36
N LEU A 68 -13.62 17.04 10.43
CA LEU A 68 -14.06 16.41 9.21
C LEU A 68 -14.23 14.92 9.48
N ASP A 69 -15.45 14.43 9.32
CA ASP A 69 -15.71 13.00 9.44
C ASP A 69 -14.98 12.25 8.31
N VAL A 70 -14.10 11.34 8.73
CA VAL A 70 -13.39 10.39 7.87
C VAL A 70 -14.19 9.11 7.67
N SER A 71 -15.22 8.87 8.48
CA SER A 71 -16.16 7.76 8.39
C SER A 71 -17.34 8.14 7.48
N GLY A 72 -17.06 8.50 6.23
CA GLY A 72 -18.10 8.76 5.22
C GLY A 72 -18.83 7.51 4.78
#